data_AF-X0VV20-F1
#
_entry.id   AF-X0VV20-F1
#
_cell.length_a   1.000
_cell.length_b   1.000
_cell.length_c   1.000
_cell.angle_alpha   90.00
_cell.angle_beta   90.00
_cell.angle_gamma   90.00
#
_symmetry.space_group_name_H-M   'P 1'
#
loop_
_entity.id
_entity.type
_entity.pdbx_description
1 polymer ?
#
loop_
_entity_poly.entity_id
_entity_poly.type
_entity_poly.pdbx_seq_one_letter_code
_entity_poly.pdbx_strand_id
1 'polypeptide(L)'
;ANSSMYDGATALAEAVFMAERIAKTDKVAVCRSLYPHYRQVLDTYCEASGIEVVEVPYDHVGRYNADSLPTKISALVVQSPNTFGIIEEMNGLKERLGAALLIVAVNPISLGLISPPGKAGADIVVGEGQPLGLSPSFGGPFLGLFACRKQYLRSMPGRIIGRTVDAQGEIAYTMTSQTREQHIRRGRATSNICTNSTLCALAAAVYLAGLGGHGLQELALLNLEKAHYLAERIGSLPGYSLAFSGPFFNEFVISVPGDPQSV
;
A
#
# COMPACT_ATOMS: atom_id res chain seq x y z
N ALA A 1 -3.89 8.56 9.69
CA ALA A 1 -4.22 8.40 8.26
C ALA A 1 -4.82 9.69 7.75
N ASN A 2 -4.80 9.91 6.43
CA ASN A 2 -5.59 10.98 5.81
C ASN A 2 -7.04 10.52 5.56
N SER A 3 -7.85 11.36 4.93
CA SER A 3 -9.27 11.12 4.65
C SER A 3 -9.52 10.65 3.21
N SER A 4 -8.68 9.73 2.70
CA SER A 4 -8.64 9.15 1.35
C SER A 4 -7.76 9.85 0.31
N MET A 5 -7.24 9.01 -0.59
CA MET A 5 -6.66 9.32 -1.91
C MET A 5 -7.57 8.73 -3.01
N TYR A 6 -7.26 8.98 -4.29
CA TYR A 6 -8.08 8.51 -5.42
C TYR A 6 -8.15 6.97 -5.50
N ASP A 7 -6.99 6.33 -5.45
CA ASP A 7 -6.82 4.88 -5.52
C ASP A 7 -5.47 4.50 -4.86
N GLY A 8 -5.18 3.21 -4.73
CA GLY A 8 -3.93 2.76 -4.12
C GLY A 8 -2.66 3.10 -4.92
N ALA A 9 -2.75 3.24 -6.24
CA ALA A 9 -1.59 3.55 -7.10
C ALA A 9 -1.14 5.02 -6.92
N THR A 10 -2.09 5.94 -6.97
CA THR A 10 -1.86 7.37 -6.70
C THR A 10 -1.49 7.62 -5.24
N ALA A 11 -2.03 6.85 -4.29
CA ALA A 11 -1.61 6.88 -2.89
C ALA A 11 -0.12 6.48 -2.75
N LEU A 12 0.33 5.45 -3.47
CA LEU A 12 1.73 5.04 -3.46
C LEU A 12 2.65 6.09 -4.09
N ALA A 13 2.28 6.66 -5.23
CA ALA A 13 3.06 7.74 -5.85
C ALA A 13 3.23 8.95 -4.92
N GLU A 14 2.15 9.35 -4.24
CA GLU A 14 2.18 10.43 -3.25
C GLU A 14 3.00 10.08 -2.00
N ALA A 15 3.11 8.78 -1.64
CA ALA A 15 3.99 8.34 -0.57
C ALA A 15 5.47 8.51 -0.95
N VAL A 16 5.82 8.23 -2.21
CA VAL A 16 7.17 8.44 -2.73
C VAL A 16 7.51 9.92 -2.77
N PHE A 17 6.61 10.79 -3.23
CA PHE A 17 6.83 12.24 -3.18
C PHE A 17 6.94 12.77 -1.75
N MET A 18 6.14 12.23 -0.83
CA MET A 18 6.26 12.56 0.58
C MET A 18 7.63 12.14 1.14
N ALA A 19 8.14 10.97 0.78
CA ALA A 19 9.45 10.50 1.21
C ALA A 19 10.61 11.31 0.61
N GLU A 20 10.55 11.64 -0.68
CA GLU A 20 11.51 12.53 -1.34
C GLU A 20 11.64 13.85 -0.56
N ARG A 21 10.52 14.52 -0.25
CA ARG A 21 10.53 15.78 0.51
C ARG A 21 11.14 15.66 1.91
N ILE A 22 10.97 14.50 2.56
CA ILE A 22 11.47 14.25 3.92
C ILE A 22 12.97 13.94 3.90
N ALA A 23 13.38 13.02 3.02
CA ALA A 23 14.75 12.54 2.91
C ALA A 23 15.66 13.48 2.11
N LYS A 24 15.06 14.39 1.31
CA LYS A 24 15.75 15.33 0.41
C LYS A 24 16.71 14.60 -0.52
N THR A 25 16.22 13.54 -1.13
CA THR A 25 16.96 12.67 -2.04
C THR A 25 16.02 12.27 -3.18
N ASP A 26 16.47 12.46 -4.41
CA ASP A 26 15.75 12.25 -5.67
C ASP A 26 15.89 10.81 -6.20
N LYS A 27 16.09 9.83 -5.32
CA LYS A 27 16.31 8.42 -5.68
C LYS A 27 15.47 7.52 -4.80
N VAL A 28 14.63 6.67 -5.39
CA VAL A 28 13.75 5.74 -4.66
C VAL A 28 14.05 4.30 -5.08
N ALA A 29 14.08 3.38 -4.11
CA ALA A 29 14.17 1.96 -4.40
C ALA A 29 12.76 1.35 -4.46
N VAL A 30 12.46 0.58 -5.51
CA VAL A 30 11.15 -0.05 -5.69
C VAL A 30 11.34 -1.54 -5.93
N CYS A 31 10.72 -2.37 -5.11
CA CYS A 31 10.75 -3.81 -5.31
C CYS A 31 10.10 -4.18 -6.65
N ARG A 32 10.77 -5.01 -7.44
CA ARG A 32 10.28 -5.53 -8.72
C ARG A 32 8.95 -6.29 -8.58
N SER A 33 8.70 -6.83 -7.40
CA SER A 33 7.47 -7.53 -7.03
C SER A 33 6.27 -6.60 -6.77
N LEU A 34 6.40 -5.28 -6.98
CA LEU A 34 5.28 -4.33 -6.96
C LEU A 34 4.28 -4.62 -8.09
N TYR A 35 2.99 -4.45 -7.83
CA TYR A 35 1.93 -4.63 -8.82
C TYR A 35 2.17 -3.77 -10.08
N PRO A 36 2.10 -4.34 -11.30
CA PRO A 36 2.50 -3.63 -12.53
C PRO A 36 1.78 -2.29 -12.77
N HIS A 37 0.48 -2.19 -12.47
CA HIS A 37 -0.24 -0.92 -12.66
C HIS A 37 0.17 0.14 -11.62
N TYR A 38 0.54 -0.27 -10.40
CA TYR A 38 1.11 0.65 -9.42
C TYR A 38 2.47 1.14 -9.89
N ARG A 39 3.29 0.24 -10.44
CA ARG A 39 4.60 0.57 -11.00
C ARG A 39 4.46 1.57 -12.15
N GLN A 40 3.53 1.35 -13.09
CA GLN A 40 3.32 2.26 -14.22
C GLN A 40 2.92 3.68 -13.79
N VAL A 41 2.00 3.81 -12.82
CA VAL A 41 1.60 5.11 -12.28
C VAL A 41 2.78 5.77 -11.54
N LEU A 42 3.49 4.99 -10.72
CA LEU A 42 4.65 5.49 -9.98
C LEU A 42 5.75 6.00 -10.91
N ASP A 43 6.11 5.23 -11.93
CA ASP A 43 7.15 5.58 -12.92
C ASP A 43 6.77 6.87 -13.65
N THR A 44 5.50 7.03 -14.05
CA THR A 44 4.98 8.26 -14.67
C THR A 44 5.16 9.49 -13.75
N TYR A 45 4.85 9.35 -12.47
CA TYR A 45 4.99 10.41 -11.48
C TYR A 45 6.46 10.76 -11.22
N CYS A 46 7.32 9.74 -11.12
CA CYS A 46 8.75 9.90 -10.87
C CYS A 46 9.46 10.56 -12.06
N GLU A 47 9.14 10.14 -13.29
CA GLU A 47 9.66 10.74 -14.53
C GLU A 47 9.37 12.24 -14.58
N ALA A 48 8.12 12.63 -14.35
CA ALA A 48 7.70 14.04 -14.37
C ALA A 48 8.37 14.89 -13.28
N SER A 49 8.85 14.26 -12.20
CA SER A 49 9.44 14.93 -11.03
C SER A 49 10.96 14.80 -10.95
N GLY A 50 11.60 14.10 -11.90
CA GLY A 50 13.04 13.84 -11.91
C GLY A 50 13.51 12.92 -10.79
N ILE A 51 12.64 12.04 -10.25
CA ILE A 51 13.01 11.06 -9.23
C ILE A 51 13.53 9.80 -9.93
N GLU A 52 14.77 9.41 -9.65
CA GLU A 52 15.37 8.16 -10.13
C GLU A 52 14.72 6.96 -9.42
N VAL A 53 14.15 6.04 -10.19
CA VAL A 53 13.63 4.76 -9.69
C VAL A 53 14.70 3.68 -9.87
N VAL A 54 15.17 3.09 -8.77
CA VAL A 54 16.04 1.92 -8.78
C VAL A 54 15.27 0.68 -8.39
N GLU A 55 15.36 -0.35 -9.22
CA GLU A 55 14.66 -1.59 -8.98
C GLU A 55 15.42 -2.50 -7.99
N VAL A 56 14.68 -3.09 -7.04
CA VAL A 56 15.18 -4.15 -6.16
C VAL A 56 14.64 -5.49 -6.67
N PRO A 57 15.49 -6.42 -7.11
CA PRO A 57 15.05 -7.70 -7.66
C PRO A 57 14.38 -8.57 -6.58
N TYR A 58 13.63 -9.58 -7.00
CA TYR A 58 13.13 -10.64 -6.13
C TYR A 58 14.02 -11.90 -6.22
N ASP A 59 13.97 -12.74 -5.19
CA ASP A 59 14.68 -14.00 -5.09
C ASP A 59 13.85 -15.19 -5.63
N HIS A 60 14.41 -16.40 -5.53
CA HIS A 60 13.76 -17.62 -6.00
C HIS A 60 12.45 -17.99 -5.26
N VAL A 61 12.21 -17.44 -4.06
CA VAL A 61 10.96 -17.67 -3.31
C VAL A 61 9.92 -16.57 -3.59
N GLY A 62 10.26 -15.59 -4.43
CA GLY A 62 9.38 -14.49 -4.83
C GLY A 62 9.37 -13.31 -3.86
N ARG A 63 10.32 -13.23 -2.92
CA ARG A 63 10.49 -12.07 -2.01
C ARG A 63 11.52 -11.11 -2.54
N TYR A 64 11.51 -9.85 -2.12
CA TYR A 64 12.59 -8.92 -2.49
C TYR A 64 13.96 -9.43 -1.98
N ASN A 65 15.01 -9.23 -2.77
CA ASN A 65 16.37 -9.57 -2.37
C ASN A 65 16.95 -8.46 -1.50
N ALA A 66 16.99 -8.70 -0.19
CA ALA A 66 17.47 -7.73 0.78
C ALA A 66 18.95 -7.35 0.60
N ASP A 67 19.77 -8.23 0.01
CA ASP A 67 21.19 -7.96 -0.24
C ASP A 67 21.43 -7.06 -1.47
N SER A 68 20.37 -6.82 -2.25
CA SER A 68 20.36 -5.88 -3.37
C SER A 68 19.83 -4.49 -3.00
N LEU A 69 19.65 -4.20 -1.70
CA LEU A 69 19.15 -2.89 -1.26
C LEU A 69 20.16 -1.78 -1.58
N PRO A 70 19.79 -0.76 -2.37
CA PRO A 70 20.67 0.35 -2.68
C PRO A 70 20.86 1.27 -1.46
N THR A 71 21.92 2.06 -1.49
CA THR A 71 22.19 3.10 -0.49
C THR A 71 21.79 4.48 -1.02
N LYS A 72 21.71 5.49 -0.14
CA LYS A 72 21.40 6.88 -0.49
C LYS A 72 20.10 7.02 -1.30
N ILE A 73 19.04 6.39 -0.79
CA ILE A 73 17.68 6.47 -1.33
C ILE A 73 16.78 7.26 -0.36
N SER A 74 15.73 7.89 -0.87
CA SER A 74 14.69 8.53 -0.06
C SER A 74 13.80 7.51 0.62
N ALA A 75 13.45 6.44 -0.09
CA ALA A 75 12.63 5.36 0.42
C ALA A 75 12.88 4.03 -0.28
N LEU A 76 12.50 2.95 0.43
CA LEU A 76 12.20 1.65 -0.16
C LEU A 76 10.68 1.46 -0.24
N VAL A 77 10.19 1.12 -1.42
CA VAL A 77 8.80 0.72 -1.67
C VAL A 77 8.70 -0.79 -1.71
N VAL A 78 7.91 -1.34 -0.80
CA VAL A 78 7.59 -2.77 -0.71
C VAL A 78 6.07 -2.95 -0.82
N GLN A 79 5.62 -3.99 -1.52
CA GLN A 79 4.22 -4.41 -1.47
C GLN A 79 4.13 -5.74 -0.74
N SER A 80 3.24 -5.87 0.25
CA SER A 80 3.01 -7.13 0.97
C SER A 80 1.53 -7.33 1.31
N PRO A 81 0.88 -8.40 0.81
CA PRO A 81 1.39 -9.37 -0.16
C PRO A 81 1.77 -8.71 -1.51
N ASN A 82 2.85 -9.20 -2.14
CA ASN A 82 3.37 -8.64 -3.39
C ASN A 82 2.57 -9.14 -4.61
N THR A 83 2.98 -8.76 -5.83
CA THR A 83 2.25 -9.12 -7.06
C THR A 83 2.14 -10.62 -7.34
N PHE A 84 2.96 -11.44 -6.67
CA PHE A 84 2.90 -12.90 -6.75
C PHE A 84 2.03 -13.51 -5.64
N GLY A 85 1.46 -12.67 -4.78
CA GLY A 85 0.76 -13.05 -3.56
C GLY A 85 1.65 -13.31 -2.36
N ILE A 86 2.97 -13.18 -2.51
CA ILE A 86 3.97 -13.54 -1.49
C ILE A 86 4.05 -12.47 -0.40
N ILE A 87 4.09 -12.92 0.85
CA ILE A 87 4.25 -12.08 2.04
C ILE A 87 5.73 -11.76 2.21
N GLU A 88 6.07 -10.48 2.04
CA GLU A 88 7.42 -9.96 2.19
C GLU A 88 7.86 -9.95 3.65
N GLU A 89 9.13 -10.30 3.90
CA GLU A 89 9.75 -10.22 5.22
C GLU A 89 10.14 -8.77 5.53
N MET A 90 9.83 -8.28 6.72
CA MET A 90 10.10 -6.88 7.08
C MET A 90 10.84 -6.73 8.42
N ASN A 91 11.07 -7.81 9.15
CA ASN A 91 11.82 -7.74 10.40
C ASN A 91 13.26 -7.30 10.13
N GLY A 92 13.75 -6.31 10.87
CA GLY A 92 15.10 -5.78 10.70
C GLY A 92 15.29 -4.89 9.46
N LEU A 93 14.26 -4.72 8.62
CA LEU A 93 14.38 -3.99 7.35
C LEU A 93 14.63 -2.51 7.59
N LYS A 94 13.97 -1.92 8.58
CA LYS A 94 14.11 -0.50 8.88
C LYS A 94 15.54 -0.14 9.30
N GLU A 95 16.18 -1.02 10.08
CA GLU A 95 17.57 -0.88 10.53
C GLU A 95 18.54 -0.90 9.33
N ARG A 96 18.31 -1.78 8.34
CA ARG A 96 19.11 -1.85 7.11
C ARG A 96 18.98 -0.59 6.25
N LEU A 97 17.81 0.04 6.25
CA LEU A 97 17.54 1.26 5.48
C LEU A 97 18.12 2.53 6.11
N GLY A 98 18.40 2.51 7.42
CA GLY A 98 18.89 3.67 8.16
C GLY A 98 17.92 4.85 8.07
N ALA A 99 18.35 5.95 7.44
CA ALA A 99 17.56 7.17 7.32
C ALA A 99 16.48 7.12 6.22
N ALA A 100 16.58 6.20 5.26
CA ALA A 100 15.59 6.05 4.21
C ALA A 100 14.22 5.63 4.78
N LEU A 101 13.14 6.13 4.19
CA LEU A 101 11.78 5.78 4.62
C LEU A 101 11.41 4.38 4.12
N LEU A 102 10.62 3.65 4.92
CA LEU A 102 9.99 2.42 4.49
C LEU A 102 8.52 2.69 4.13
N ILE A 103 8.19 2.53 2.86
CA ILE A 103 6.83 2.64 2.31
C ILE A 103 6.30 1.24 2.04
N VAL A 104 5.16 0.90 2.62
CA VAL A 104 4.55 -0.42 2.43
C VAL A 104 3.16 -0.30 1.82
N ALA A 105 2.99 -0.83 0.62
CA ALA A 105 1.69 -1.07 0.00
C ALA A 105 1.09 -2.39 0.51
N VAL A 106 -0.16 -2.37 0.96
CA VAL A 106 -0.82 -3.54 1.55
C VAL A 106 -2.17 -3.85 0.91
N ASN A 107 -2.55 -5.12 0.95
CA ASN A 107 -3.96 -5.50 0.87
C ASN A 107 -4.58 -5.32 2.28
N PRO A 108 -5.60 -4.45 2.46
CA PRO A 108 -6.14 -4.16 3.80
C PRO A 108 -6.83 -5.36 4.46
N ILE A 109 -7.34 -6.33 3.68
CA ILE A 109 -7.94 -7.56 4.24
C ILE A 109 -6.85 -8.43 4.89
N SER A 110 -5.66 -8.48 4.29
CA SER A 110 -4.55 -9.29 4.85
C SER A 110 -4.16 -8.87 6.27
N LEU A 111 -4.40 -7.60 6.64
CA LEU A 111 -4.11 -7.07 7.98
C LEU A 111 -5.04 -7.58 9.07
N GLY A 112 -6.09 -8.34 8.72
CA GLY A 112 -6.87 -9.12 9.69
C GLY A 112 -6.08 -10.28 10.30
N LEU A 113 -4.99 -10.72 9.66
CA LEU A 113 -4.14 -11.84 10.13
C LEU A 113 -2.67 -11.47 10.21
N ILE A 114 -2.14 -10.74 9.22
CA ILE A 114 -0.72 -10.43 9.10
C ILE A 114 -0.38 -9.26 10.01
N SER A 115 0.79 -9.33 10.67
CA SER A 115 1.30 -8.24 11.50
C SER A 115 1.35 -6.93 10.71
N PRO A 116 0.77 -5.83 11.21
CA PRO A 116 0.70 -4.58 10.47
C PRO A 116 2.11 -3.99 10.24
N PRO A 117 2.40 -3.40 9.06
CA PRO A 117 3.75 -2.92 8.72
C PRO A 117 4.32 -1.90 9.71
N GLY A 118 3.45 -1.15 10.40
CA GLY A 118 3.86 -0.22 11.46
C GLY A 118 4.61 -0.89 12.63
N LYS A 119 4.40 -2.18 12.90
CA LYS A 119 5.18 -2.92 13.89
C LYS A 119 6.60 -3.24 13.40
N ALA A 120 6.79 -3.40 12.09
CA ALA A 120 8.08 -3.64 11.45
C ALA A 120 8.82 -2.34 11.07
N GLY A 121 8.37 -1.19 11.59
CA GLY A 121 9.06 0.09 11.37
C GLY A 121 8.65 0.84 10.11
N ALA A 122 7.59 0.45 9.39
CA ALA A 122 7.10 1.22 8.25
C ALA A 122 6.83 2.70 8.63
N ASP A 123 7.28 3.61 7.77
CA ASP A 123 7.09 5.06 7.92
C ASP A 123 5.77 5.53 7.30
N ILE A 124 5.42 4.93 6.16
CA ILE A 124 4.22 5.20 5.37
C ILE A 124 3.60 3.85 4.97
N VAL A 125 2.28 3.74 5.12
CA VAL A 125 1.50 2.57 4.67
C VAL A 125 0.41 3.07 3.73
N VAL A 126 0.33 2.44 2.55
CA VAL A 126 -0.65 2.75 1.51
C VAL A 126 -1.35 1.48 1.06
N GLY A 127 -2.45 1.60 0.33
CA GLY A 127 -3.12 0.42 -0.23
C GLY A 127 -4.41 0.79 -0.94
N GLU A 128 -4.97 -0.16 -1.68
CA GLU A 128 -6.30 -0.05 -2.25
C GLU A 128 -7.35 -0.52 -1.24
N GLY A 129 -8.33 0.33 -0.98
CA GLY A 129 -9.44 0.12 -0.06
C GLY A 129 -10.67 -0.51 -0.72
N GLN A 130 -10.68 -0.73 -2.03
CA GLN A 130 -11.79 -1.40 -2.74
C GLN A 130 -12.28 -2.68 -2.06
N PRO A 131 -11.41 -3.60 -1.57
CA PRO A 131 -11.87 -4.80 -0.87
C PRO A 131 -12.70 -4.54 0.39
N LEU A 132 -12.71 -3.31 0.91
CA LEU A 132 -13.46 -2.90 2.09
C LEU A 132 -14.91 -2.53 1.74
N GLY A 133 -15.59 -3.44 1.04
CA GLY A 133 -17.02 -3.31 0.73
C GLY A 133 -17.38 -2.42 -0.45
N LEU A 134 -16.43 -2.10 -1.34
CA LEU A 134 -16.69 -1.35 -2.57
C LEU A 134 -16.81 -2.30 -3.77
N SER A 135 -17.68 -1.98 -4.72
CA SER A 135 -17.83 -2.73 -5.97
C SER A 135 -16.60 -2.55 -6.88
N PRO A 136 -16.16 -3.59 -7.62
CA PRO A 136 -15.09 -3.45 -8.62
C PRO A 136 -15.39 -2.42 -9.72
N SER A 137 -16.66 -2.27 -10.10
CA SER A 137 -17.18 -1.20 -10.98
C SER A 137 -16.33 -0.89 -12.23
N PHE A 138 -15.66 -1.89 -12.78
CA PHE A 138 -14.74 -1.76 -13.92
C PHE A 138 -13.65 -0.67 -13.76
N GLY A 139 -13.18 -0.43 -12.53
CA GLY A 139 -12.05 0.45 -12.24
C GLY A 139 -12.34 1.63 -11.31
N GLY A 140 -13.58 1.82 -10.83
CA GLY A 140 -13.84 2.82 -9.79
C GLY A 140 -15.29 3.27 -9.62
N PRO A 141 -15.54 4.19 -8.68
CA PRO A 141 -14.55 4.90 -7.86
C PRO A 141 -13.96 4.00 -6.77
N PHE A 142 -12.64 4.10 -6.58
CA PHE A 142 -11.87 3.33 -5.60
C PHE A 142 -11.44 4.18 -4.40
N LEU A 143 -10.66 3.58 -3.48
CA LEU A 143 -10.28 4.20 -2.21
C LEU A 143 -8.78 4.03 -1.97
N GLY A 144 -7.99 5.07 -2.23
CA GLY A 144 -6.60 5.05 -1.81
C GLY A 144 -6.45 5.26 -0.30
N LEU A 145 -5.90 4.27 0.39
CA LEU A 145 -5.54 4.34 1.80
C LEU A 145 -4.16 4.98 1.97
N PHE A 146 -4.01 5.86 2.97
CA PHE A 146 -2.74 6.51 3.25
C PHE A 146 -2.56 6.80 4.75
N ALA A 147 -1.55 6.19 5.37
CA ALA A 147 -1.17 6.41 6.75
C ALA A 147 0.34 6.65 6.87
N CYS A 148 0.77 7.45 7.84
CA CYS A 148 2.18 7.67 8.13
C CYS A 148 2.41 7.83 9.63
N ARG A 149 3.69 7.82 10.04
CA ARG A 149 4.10 8.20 11.40
C ARG A 149 3.69 9.65 11.71
N LYS A 150 3.34 9.90 12.98
CA LYS A 150 2.86 11.21 13.46
C LYS A 150 3.82 12.36 13.14
N GLN A 151 5.14 12.11 13.20
CA GLN A 151 6.16 13.12 12.90
C GLN A 151 6.12 13.64 11.46
N TYR A 152 5.53 12.89 10.53
CA TYR A 152 5.43 13.28 9.12
C TYR A 152 4.08 13.87 8.72
N LEU A 153 3.15 14.09 9.65
CA LEU A 153 1.81 14.62 9.34
C LEU A 153 1.84 15.95 8.57
N ARG A 154 2.87 16.77 8.76
CA ARG A 154 3.04 18.04 8.03
C ARG A 154 3.33 17.86 6.53
N SER A 155 3.82 16.70 6.12
CA SER A 155 4.13 16.37 4.72
C SER A 155 3.07 15.49 4.06
N MET A 156 2.06 15.05 4.82
CA MET A 156 0.99 14.15 4.35
C MET A 156 0.12 14.82 3.26
N PRO A 157 -0.24 14.09 2.19
CA PRO A 157 -1.15 14.57 1.15
C PRO A 157 -2.62 14.52 1.61
N GLY A 158 -3.44 15.36 1.02
CA GLY A 158 -4.88 15.36 1.23
C GLY A 158 -5.35 15.81 2.62
N ARG A 159 -6.64 15.58 2.85
CA ARG A 159 -7.39 16.07 4.01
C ARG A 159 -7.11 15.23 5.25
N ILE A 160 -7.14 15.86 6.42
CA ILE A 160 -7.02 15.16 7.72
C ILE A 160 -8.13 15.65 8.63
N ILE A 161 -8.98 14.74 9.12
CA ILE A 161 -9.98 15.05 10.14
C ILE A 161 -9.34 14.94 11.53
N GLY A 162 -9.55 15.96 12.36
CA GLY A 162 -9.12 15.98 13.76
C GLY A 162 -10.30 16.23 14.70
N ARG A 163 -10.21 15.64 15.89
CA ARG A 163 -11.12 15.91 17.02
C ARG A 163 -10.80 17.27 17.62
N THR A 164 -11.83 18.04 17.92
CA THR A 164 -11.78 19.33 18.61
C THR A 164 -12.98 19.43 19.56
N VAL A 165 -13.19 20.60 20.16
CA VAL A 165 -14.43 20.98 20.84
C VAL A 165 -15.11 22.14 20.12
N ASP A 166 -16.43 22.24 20.23
CA ASP A 166 -17.21 23.37 19.74
C ASP A 166 -17.30 24.51 20.77
N ALA A 167 -18.14 25.51 20.51
CA ALA A 167 -18.32 26.67 21.39
C ALA A 167 -18.97 26.33 22.74
N GLN A 168 -19.62 25.17 22.86
CA GLN A 168 -20.24 24.66 24.09
C GLN A 168 -19.31 23.71 24.86
N GLY A 169 -18.13 23.40 24.31
CA GLY A 169 -17.19 22.43 24.88
C GLY A 169 -17.48 20.97 24.48
N GLU A 170 -18.44 20.75 23.58
CA GLU A 170 -18.84 19.42 23.13
C GLU A 170 -17.88 18.89 22.06
N ILE A 171 -17.77 17.56 21.96
CA ILE A 171 -16.85 16.92 21.00
C ILE A 171 -17.30 17.22 19.57
N ALA A 172 -16.40 17.80 18.78
CA ALA A 172 -16.60 18.09 17.37
C ALA A 172 -15.44 17.55 16.52
N TYR A 173 -15.65 17.50 15.21
CA TYR A 173 -14.64 17.08 14.24
C TYR A 173 -14.55 18.09 13.10
N THR A 174 -13.33 18.41 12.71
CA THR A 174 -13.08 19.35 11.61
C THR A 174 -11.84 18.97 10.81
N MET A 175 -11.70 19.55 9.62
CA MET A 175 -10.45 19.44 8.87
C MET A 175 -9.33 20.19 9.61
N THR A 176 -8.18 19.55 9.74
CA THR A 176 -7.02 20.10 10.43
C THR A 176 -5.81 20.16 9.51
N SER A 177 -4.83 20.98 9.89
CA SER A 177 -3.59 21.15 9.12
C SER A 177 -3.83 21.53 7.65
N GLN A 178 -4.89 22.31 7.38
CA GLN A 178 -5.30 22.71 6.02
C GLN A 178 -4.25 23.54 5.29
N THR A 179 -3.31 24.15 6.02
CA THR A 179 -2.18 24.92 5.44
C THR A 179 -1.25 24.08 4.56
N ARG A 180 -1.43 22.76 4.48
CA ARG A 180 -0.75 21.87 3.54
C ARG A 180 -1.41 21.82 2.16
N GLU A 181 -2.70 22.14 2.09
CA GLU A 181 -3.55 21.85 0.94
C GLU A 181 -3.50 22.96 -0.13
N GLN A 182 -3.87 22.60 -1.35
CA GLN A 182 -3.75 23.44 -2.55
C GLN A 182 -4.52 24.77 -2.45
N HIS A 183 -5.66 24.80 -1.75
CA HIS A 183 -6.48 26.01 -1.61
C HIS A 183 -5.78 27.10 -0.76
N ILE A 184 -4.78 26.73 0.05
CA ILE A 184 -3.95 27.68 0.81
C ILE A 184 -2.57 27.83 0.18
N ARG A 185 -1.87 26.71 -0.08
CA ARG A 185 -0.45 26.74 -0.49
C ARG A 185 -0.20 26.75 -1.99
N ARG A 186 -1.22 26.48 -2.82
CA ARG A 186 -1.13 26.45 -4.29
C ARG A 186 0.05 25.57 -4.74
N GLY A 187 0.98 26.11 -5.54
CA GLY A 187 2.16 25.38 -6.03
C GLY A 187 3.15 24.91 -4.95
N ARG A 188 2.97 25.30 -3.67
CA ARG A 188 3.78 24.82 -2.54
C ARG A 188 3.04 23.79 -1.67
N ALA A 189 1.86 23.33 -2.10
CA ALA A 189 1.08 22.34 -1.38
C ALA A 189 1.76 20.97 -1.37
N THR A 190 1.34 20.09 -0.47
CA THR A 190 1.90 18.72 -0.38
C THR A 190 1.46 17.81 -1.52
N SER A 191 0.34 18.15 -2.17
CA SER A 191 -0.28 17.45 -3.30
C SER A 191 -1.25 18.40 -4.01
N ASN A 192 -1.56 18.09 -5.27
CA ASN A 192 -2.60 18.78 -6.04
C ASN A 192 -4.02 18.25 -5.74
N ILE A 193 -4.16 17.18 -4.96
CA ILE A 193 -5.45 16.56 -4.63
C ILE A 193 -6.43 17.58 -4.00
N CYS A 194 -7.68 17.56 -4.45
CA CYS A 194 -8.74 18.45 -3.96
C CYS A 194 -10.04 17.69 -3.65
N THR A 195 -10.75 17.26 -4.71
CA THR A 195 -11.75 16.20 -4.59
C THR A 195 -11.00 14.90 -4.32
N ASN A 196 -11.52 14.06 -3.43
CA ASN A 196 -10.99 12.73 -3.13
C ASN A 196 -12.15 11.73 -3.03
N SER A 197 -11.86 10.49 -2.62
CA SER A 197 -12.85 9.41 -2.55
C SER A 197 -13.56 9.33 -1.19
N THR A 198 -14.04 10.47 -0.67
CA THR A 198 -14.66 10.52 0.68
C THR A 198 -15.90 9.63 0.82
N LEU A 199 -16.75 9.53 -0.21
CA LEU A 199 -17.91 8.64 -0.17
C LEU A 199 -17.49 7.16 -0.07
N CYS A 200 -16.46 6.77 -0.82
CA CYS A 200 -15.88 5.43 -0.74
C CYS A 200 -15.25 5.18 0.64
N ALA A 201 -14.57 6.17 1.21
CA ALA A 201 -14.03 6.09 2.57
C ALA A 201 -15.12 5.91 3.62
N LEU A 202 -16.25 6.60 3.48
CA LEU A 202 -17.42 6.43 4.36
C LEU A 202 -18.03 5.03 4.23
N ALA A 203 -18.21 4.54 3.00
CA ALA A 203 -18.72 3.19 2.76
C ALA A 203 -17.79 2.13 3.37
N ALA A 204 -16.48 2.27 3.20
CA ALA A 204 -15.48 1.39 3.82
C ALA A 204 -15.51 1.47 5.35
N ALA A 205 -15.72 2.65 5.92
CA ALA A 205 -15.86 2.82 7.37
C ALA A 205 -17.12 2.12 7.91
N VAL A 206 -18.25 2.21 7.21
CA VAL A 206 -19.49 1.49 7.54
C VAL A 206 -19.29 -0.02 7.43
N TYR A 207 -18.65 -0.48 6.35
CA TYR A 207 -18.31 -1.89 6.15
C TYR A 207 -17.46 -2.45 7.31
N LEU A 208 -16.36 -1.76 7.65
CA LEU A 208 -15.48 -2.15 8.75
C LEU A 208 -16.17 -2.09 10.12
N ALA A 209 -17.03 -1.10 10.35
CA ALA A 209 -17.80 -1.00 11.59
C ALA A 209 -18.81 -2.16 11.73
N GLY A 210 -19.45 -2.58 10.63
CA GLY A 210 -20.36 -3.72 10.61
C GLY A 210 -19.64 -5.06 10.77
N LEU A 211 -18.46 -5.21 10.16
CA LEU A 211 -17.65 -6.43 10.22
C LEU A 211 -16.95 -6.59 11.59
N GLY A 212 -16.47 -5.48 12.16
CA GLY A 212 -15.67 -5.47 13.38
C GLY A 212 -14.29 -6.13 13.22
N GLY A 213 -13.50 -6.10 14.28
CA GLY A 213 -12.15 -6.70 14.28
C GLY A 213 -12.18 -8.23 14.11
N HIS A 214 -13.14 -8.89 14.74
CA HIS A 214 -13.30 -10.35 14.63
C HIS A 214 -13.73 -10.76 13.22
N GLY A 215 -14.73 -10.10 12.63
CA GLY A 215 -15.16 -10.42 11.27
C GLY A 215 -14.07 -10.14 10.24
N LEU A 216 -13.21 -9.12 10.44
CA LEU A 216 -12.07 -8.88 9.55
C LEU A 216 -11.06 -10.02 9.62
N GLN A 217 -10.80 -10.54 10.83
CA GLN A 217 -9.93 -11.70 11.02
C GLN A 217 -10.51 -12.96 10.37
N GLU A 218 -11.81 -13.23 10.55
CA GLU A 218 -12.49 -14.36 9.91
C GLU A 218 -12.48 -14.25 8.39
N LEU A 219 -12.77 -13.06 7.84
CA LEU A 219 -12.72 -12.80 6.41
C LEU A 219 -11.32 -13.05 5.85
N ALA A 220 -10.28 -12.56 6.54
CA ALA A 220 -8.91 -12.78 6.15
C ALA A 220 -8.53 -14.27 6.19
N LEU A 221 -8.98 -15.00 7.21
CA LEU A 221 -8.76 -16.45 7.34
C LEU A 221 -9.44 -17.22 6.21
N LEU A 222 -10.69 -16.87 5.88
CA LEU A 222 -11.40 -17.49 4.77
C LEU A 222 -10.68 -17.27 3.43
N ASN A 223 -10.16 -16.05 3.19
CA ASN A 223 -9.38 -15.75 1.99
C ASN A 223 -8.11 -16.62 1.91
N LEU A 224 -7.37 -16.71 3.01
CA LEU A 224 -6.17 -17.55 3.12
C LEU A 224 -6.51 -19.02 2.86
N GLU A 225 -7.46 -19.59 3.61
CA GLU A 225 -7.82 -21.01 3.51
C GLU A 225 -8.30 -21.40 2.11
N LYS A 226 -9.14 -20.57 1.47
CA LYS A 226 -9.66 -20.87 0.13
C LYS A 226 -8.58 -20.77 -0.94
N ALA A 227 -7.68 -19.80 -0.84
CA ALA A 227 -6.55 -19.68 -1.76
C ALA A 227 -5.59 -20.88 -1.62
N HIS A 228 -5.25 -21.27 -0.40
CA HIS A 228 -4.35 -22.40 -0.14
C HIS A 228 -4.98 -23.73 -0.56
N TYR A 229 -6.27 -23.93 -0.29
CA TYR A 229 -7.00 -25.09 -0.80
C TYR A 229 -6.95 -25.15 -2.33
N LEU A 230 -7.22 -24.04 -3.03
CA LEU A 230 -7.18 -24.01 -4.49
C LEU A 230 -5.77 -24.30 -5.03
N ALA A 231 -4.74 -23.68 -4.43
CA ALA A 231 -3.34 -23.90 -4.79
C ALA A 231 -2.93 -25.37 -4.66
N GLU A 232 -3.31 -26.04 -3.56
CA GLU A 232 -3.04 -27.46 -3.35
C GLU A 232 -3.74 -28.33 -4.42
N ARG A 233 -5.01 -28.05 -4.71
CA ARG A 233 -5.77 -28.79 -5.72
C ARG A 233 -5.17 -28.64 -7.11
N ILE A 234 -4.75 -27.44 -7.50
CA ILE A 234 -4.08 -27.20 -8.78
C ILE A 234 -2.70 -27.86 -8.80
N GLY A 235 -1.91 -27.72 -7.74
CA GLY A 235 -0.56 -28.31 -7.64
C GLY A 235 -0.55 -29.85 -7.63
N SER A 236 -1.69 -30.49 -7.36
CA SER A 236 -1.86 -31.94 -7.49
C SER A 236 -2.04 -32.43 -8.94
N LEU A 237 -2.30 -31.52 -9.87
CA LEU A 237 -2.49 -31.85 -11.29
C LEU A 237 -1.13 -32.09 -11.98
N PRO A 238 -1.03 -33.07 -12.91
CA PRO A 238 0.21 -33.33 -13.63
C PRO A 238 0.71 -32.11 -14.40
N GLY A 239 1.96 -31.71 -14.15
CA GLY A 239 2.62 -30.60 -14.84
C GLY A 239 2.32 -29.21 -14.28
N TYR A 240 1.50 -29.10 -13.23
CA TYR A 240 1.22 -27.85 -12.53
C TYR A 240 2.00 -27.77 -11.22
N SER A 241 2.49 -26.59 -10.86
CA SER A 241 3.14 -26.35 -9.58
C SER A 241 3.03 -24.88 -9.18
N LEU A 242 3.25 -24.55 -7.91
CA LEU A 242 3.48 -23.15 -7.52
C LEU A 242 4.76 -22.63 -8.17
N ALA A 243 4.72 -21.42 -8.72
CA ALA A 243 5.89 -20.78 -9.31
C ALA A 243 6.87 -20.24 -8.25
N PHE A 244 6.37 -20.00 -7.04
CA PHE A 244 7.13 -19.47 -5.90
C PHE A 244 6.79 -20.26 -4.64
N SER A 245 7.80 -20.48 -3.79
CA SER A 245 7.65 -21.23 -2.53
C SER A 245 7.50 -20.34 -1.29
N GLY A 246 7.52 -19.00 -1.45
CA GLY A 246 7.30 -18.08 -0.33
C GLY A 246 5.88 -18.18 0.23
N PRO A 247 5.65 -17.81 1.50
CA PRO A 247 4.31 -17.83 2.09
C PRO A 247 3.43 -16.80 1.40
N PHE A 248 2.23 -17.18 0.97
CA PHE A 248 1.28 -16.29 0.30
C PHE A 248 -0.03 -16.12 1.09
N PHE A 249 -0.74 -15.03 0.83
CA PHE A 249 -2.03 -14.75 1.46
C PHE A 249 -3.21 -15.32 0.64
N ASN A 250 -3.80 -14.52 -0.24
CA ASN A 250 -5.02 -14.88 -0.97
C ASN A 250 -4.83 -14.99 -2.49
N GLU A 251 -3.61 -14.75 -2.97
CA GLU A 251 -3.20 -14.82 -4.37
C GLU A 251 -1.94 -15.67 -4.46
N PHE A 252 -1.71 -16.33 -5.59
CA PHE A 252 -0.54 -17.16 -5.85
C PHE A 252 -0.34 -17.33 -7.36
N VAL A 253 0.88 -17.70 -7.76
CA VAL A 253 1.24 -17.93 -9.16
C VAL A 253 1.46 -19.42 -9.40
N ILE A 254 0.88 -19.94 -10.47
CA ILE A 254 1.02 -21.33 -10.90
C ILE A 254 1.88 -21.39 -12.15
N SER A 255 2.90 -22.25 -12.12
CA SER A 255 3.57 -22.76 -13.32
C SER A 255 2.68 -23.81 -13.96
N VAL A 256 2.42 -23.66 -15.25
CA VAL A 256 1.56 -24.55 -16.05
C VAL A 256 2.39 -25.31 -17.08
N PRO A 257 1.93 -26.48 -17.56
CA PRO A 257 2.59 -27.17 -18.65
C PRO A 257 2.33 -26.43 -19.97
N GLY A 258 3.36 -25.83 -20.57
CA GLY A 258 3.26 -25.14 -21.85
C GLY A 258 3.09 -23.62 -21.73
N ASP A 259 2.42 -23.00 -22.71
CA ASP A 259 2.21 -21.55 -22.76
C ASP A 259 1.02 -21.14 -21.87
N PRO A 260 1.23 -20.29 -20.84
CA PRO A 260 0.16 -19.79 -19.98
C PRO A 260 -0.99 -19.09 -20.70
N GLN A 261 -0.79 -18.56 -21.92
CA GLN A 261 -1.88 -17.94 -22.70
C GLN A 261 -2.82 -18.96 -23.36
N SER A 262 -2.42 -20.23 -23.38
CA SER A 262 -3.15 -21.32 -24.06
C SER A 262 -3.81 -22.32 -23.11
N VAL A 263 -3.58 -22.19 -21.79
CA VAL A 263 -4.06 -23.07 -20.73
C VAL A 263 -5.33 -22.52 -20.08
#